data_AF-A0A3B0W9P3-F1
#
_entry.id   AF-A0A3B0W9P3-F1
#
_cell.length_a   1.000
_cell.length_b   1.000
_cell.length_c   1.000
_cell.angle_alpha   90.00
_cell.angle_beta   90.00
_cell.angle_gamma   90.00
#
_symmetry.space_group_name_H-M   'P 1'
#
loop_
_entity.id
_entity.type
_entity.pdbx_description
1 polymer ?
#
loop_
_entity_poly.entity_id
_entity_poly.type
_entity_poly.pdbx_seq_one_letter_code
_entity_poly.pdbx_strand_id
1 'polypeptide(L)'
;MKALLLIPTLLILSTGASAQSDLLHAAPHKDMPNTTERWYSAQDIQKGQQVFKQNCAACHGDKAQGIVKDWRAELPNGKYPAPPLNGSAHAWHHRLKALDGTIQRGGIPIGGTMPAFKDKLTRHERLQAIAYFQSFWSDNIYQAWLKRGGLKP
;
A
#
# COMPACT_ATOMS: atom_id res chain seq x y z
N MET A 1 -18.47 76.67 29.22
CA MET A 1 -19.47 76.45 30.29
C MET A 1 -20.25 75.19 29.93
N LYS A 2 -20.48 74.31 30.92
CA LYS A 2 -21.03 72.94 30.81
C LYS A 2 -22.55 72.93 30.54
N ALA A 3 -23.03 71.92 29.79
CA ALA A 3 -24.29 71.18 30.01
C ALA A 3 -24.30 70.02 28.99
N LEU A 4 -23.93 68.78 29.32
CA LEU A 4 -24.64 67.78 30.14
C LEU A 4 -26.02 67.41 29.57
N LEU A 5 -26.07 66.34 28.79
CA LEU A 5 -27.27 65.52 28.59
C LEU A 5 -26.94 64.09 29.02
N LEU A 6 -27.60 63.65 30.08
CA LEU A 6 -27.57 62.31 30.64
C LEU A 6 -28.56 61.42 29.88
N ILE A 7 -28.14 60.22 29.49
CA ILE A 7 -29.05 59.11 29.15
C ILE A 7 -28.58 57.89 29.98
N PRO A 8 -29.48 57.23 30.73
CA PRO A 8 -29.14 56.15 31.65
C PRO A 8 -29.11 54.78 30.95
N THR A 9 -28.84 53.74 31.75
CA THR A 9 -28.97 52.29 31.47
C THR A 9 -27.89 51.69 30.56
N LEU A 10 -27.33 50.52 30.80
CA LEU A 10 -27.87 49.32 31.43
C LEU A 10 -26.73 48.44 31.97
N LEU A 11 -26.89 47.93 33.19
CA LEU A 11 -26.02 46.95 33.84
C LEU A 11 -26.24 45.58 33.18
N ILE A 12 -25.20 44.97 32.62
CA ILE A 12 -25.23 43.53 32.26
C ILE A 12 -24.06 42.85 32.96
N LEU A 13 -24.38 42.14 34.05
CA LEU A 13 -23.52 41.13 34.63
C LEU A 13 -23.56 39.90 33.73
N SER A 14 -22.45 39.55 33.09
CA SER A 14 -22.26 38.21 32.52
C SER A 14 -21.26 37.43 33.36
N THR A 15 -21.85 36.48 34.08
CA THR A 15 -21.32 35.30 34.75
C THR A 15 -20.05 34.68 34.15
N GLY A 16 -19.14 34.28 35.02
CA GLY A 16 -17.83 33.71 34.70
C GLY A 16 -17.86 32.35 34.01
N ALA A 17 -16.76 32.08 33.28
CA ALA A 17 -16.44 30.78 32.74
C ALA A 17 -15.39 30.10 33.65
N SER A 18 -15.77 28.92 34.11
CA SER A 18 -14.99 27.97 34.92
C SER A 18 -13.71 27.54 34.20
N ALA A 19 -12.57 27.64 34.86
CA ALA A 19 -11.34 26.94 34.48
C ALA A 19 -11.31 25.58 35.19
N GLN A 20 -11.42 24.50 34.42
CA GLN A 20 -11.15 23.11 34.83
C GLN A 20 -9.91 22.67 34.03
N SER A 21 -8.76 22.42 34.67
CA SER A 21 -8.33 21.10 35.17
C SER A 21 -8.47 20.04 34.07
N ASP A 22 -7.47 19.35 33.55
CA ASP A 22 -6.33 18.76 34.23
C ASP A 22 -5.53 17.95 33.19
N LEU A 23 -4.20 17.93 33.37
CA LEU A 23 -3.36 16.71 33.35
C LEU A 23 -2.88 16.03 32.04
N LEU A 24 -1.56 15.76 32.09
CA LEU A 24 -0.80 14.59 31.60
C LEU A 24 -0.15 14.65 30.20
N HIS A 25 1.15 14.96 30.21
CA HIS A 25 2.22 14.28 29.47
C HIS A 25 1.96 13.94 27.99
N ALA A 26 2.09 14.94 27.12
CA ALA A 26 2.47 14.68 25.73
C ALA A 26 3.99 14.38 25.68
N ALA A 27 4.36 13.10 25.61
CA ALA A 27 5.67 12.72 25.12
C ALA A 27 5.83 13.25 23.68
N PRO A 28 7.03 13.66 23.22
CA PRO A 28 7.20 14.10 21.86
C PRO A 28 7.01 12.90 20.94
N HIS A 29 5.87 12.85 20.24
CA HIS A 29 5.77 12.12 18.99
C HIS A 29 6.76 12.78 18.04
N LYS A 30 7.95 12.18 17.95
CA LYS A 30 8.96 12.55 16.99
C LYS A 30 8.33 12.37 15.61
N ASP A 31 7.97 13.47 14.98
CA ASP A 31 7.55 13.53 13.59
C ASP A 31 8.69 12.95 12.73
N MET A 32 8.65 11.64 12.50
CA MET A 32 9.48 11.01 11.48
C MET A 32 8.77 11.22 10.15
N PRO A 33 9.43 11.84 9.15
CA PRO A 33 8.91 11.81 7.79
C PRO A 33 8.88 10.35 7.34
N ASN A 34 7.69 9.74 7.40
CA ASN A 34 7.46 8.36 6.95
C ASN A 34 7.35 8.33 5.42
N THR A 35 8.42 8.67 4.72
CA THR A 35 8.57 8.32 3.31
C THR A 35 9.49 7.13 3.24
N THR A 36 8.94 5.94 3.42
CA THR A 36 9.67 4.70 3.12
C THR A 36 10.16 4.77 1.68
N GLU A 37 11.47 4.93 1.48
CA GLU A 37 12.06 5.00 0.15
C GLU A 37 11.83 3.66 -0.57
N ARG A 38 11.15 3.74 -1.73
CA ARG A 38 10.80 2.58 -2.54
C ARG A 38 11.84 2.39 -3.64
N TRP A 39 12.14 1.15 -4.01
CA TRP A 39 13.17 0.85 -5.03
C TRP A 39 12.76 1.25 -6.45
N TYR A 40 11.51 1.64 -6.65
CA TYR A 40 10.91 2.02 -7.91
C TYR A 40 10.44 3.48 -7.90
N SER A 41 10.39 4.09 -9.07
CA SER A 41 9.88 5.45 -9.27
C SER A 41 8.37 5.46 -9.57
N ALA A 42 7.76 6.65 -9.57
CA ALA A 42 6.39 6.82 -10.05
C ALA A 42 6.23 6.42 -11.53
N GLN A 43 7.26 6.65 -12.35
CA GLN A 43 7.25 6.26 -13.77
C GLN A 43 7.23 4.74 -13.93
N ASP A 44 7.93 4.00 -13.06
CA ASP A 44 7.90 2.53 -13.07
C ASP A 44 6.53 1.99 -12.70
N ILE A 45 5.83 2.64 -11.76
CA ILE A 45 4.44 2.28 -11.41
C ILE A 45 3.52 2.51 -12.62
N GLN A 46 3.64 3.66 -13.30
CA GLN A 46 2.80 3.98 -14.47
C GLN A 46 3.00 2.99 -15.62
N LYS A 47 4.25 2.68 -15.97
CA LYS A 47 4.57 1.66 -16.99
C LYS A 47 4.14 0.27 -16.53
N GLY A 48 4.40 -0.04 -15.26
CA GLY A 48 4.04 -1.29 -14.62
C GLY A 48 2.54 -1.55 -14.62
N GLN A 49 1.71 -0.53 -14.45
CA GLN A 49 0.26 -0.64 -14.56
C GLN A 49 -0.18 -1.16 -15.93
N GLN A 50 0.41 -0.64 -17.01
CA GLN A 50 0.09 -1.06 -18.36
C GLN A 50 0.48 -2.52 -18.59
N VAL A 51 1.71 -2.89 -18.20
CA VAL A 51 2.21 -4.27 -18.26
C VAL A 51 1.31 -5.20 -17.45
N PHE A 52 0.99 -4.84 -16.21
CA PHE A 52 0.20 -5.66 -15.29
C PHE A 52 -1.23 -5.84 -15.81
N LYS A 53 -1.88 -4.79 -16.31
CA LYS A 53 -3.24 -4.87 -16.88
C LYS A 53 -3.29 -5.82 -18.07
N GLN A 54 -2.31 -5.78 -18.95
CA GLN A 54 -2.27 -6.62 -20.16
C GLN A 54 -1.93 -8.08 -19.86
N ASN A 55 -1.14 -8.34 -18.82
CA ASN A 55 -0.50 -9.66 -18.63
C ASN A 55 -0.92 -10.40 -17.36
N CYS A 56 -1.36 -9.70 -16.31
CA CYS A 56 -1.48 -10.25 -14.96
C CYS A 56 -2.89 -10.11 -14.37
N ALA A 57 -3.58 -9.01 -14.69
CA ALA A 57 -4.85 -8.64 -14.05
C ALA A 57 -5.99 -9.64 -14.27
N ALA A 58 -5.99 -10.40 -15.37
CA ALA A 58 -7.02 -11.41 -15.64
C ALA A 58 -7.13 -12.46 -14.51
N CYS A 59 -6.02 -12.78 -13.84
CA CYS A 59 -6.00 -13.73 -12.72
C CYS A 59 -5.77 -13.05 -11.37
N HIS A 60 -4.95 -12.00 -11.32
CA HIS A 60 -4.58 -11.32 -10.07
C HIS A 60 -5.47 -10.10 -9.73
N GLY A 61 -6.41 -9.71 -10.60
CA GLY A 61 -7.28 -8.53 -10.45
C GLY A 61 -6.55 -7.22 -10.74
N ASP A 62 -7.28 -6.17 -11.14
CA ASP A 62 -6.70 -4.90 -11.62
C ASP A 62 -5.77 -4.18 -10.63
N LYS A 63 -6.04 -4.28 -9.33
CA LYS A 63 -5.20 -3.74 -8.24
C LYS A 63 -4.43 -4.85 -7.52
N ALA A 64 -4.17 -5.95 -8.22
CA ALA A 64 -3.50 -7.13 -7.69
C ALA A 64 -4.17 -7.75 -6.44
N GLN A 65 -5.48 -7.58 -6.28
CA GLN A 65 -6.25 -8.00 -5.11
C GLN A 65 -6.74 -9.46 -5.15
N GLY A 66 -6.45 -10.19 -6.22
CA GLY A 66 -7.07 -11.47 -6.53
C GLY A 66 -8.47 -11.30 -7.12
N ILE A 67 -9.00 -12.38 -7.71
CA ILE A 67 -10.36 -12.42 -8.29
C ILE A 67 -11.34 -13.28 -7.48
N VAL A 68 -10.86 -13.93 -6.41
CA VAL A 68 -11.67 -14.74 -5.51
C VAL A 68 -11.42 -14.34 -4.06
N LYS A 69 -12.42 -14.56 -3.20
CA LYS A 69 -12.34 -14.25 -1.77
C LYS A 69 -11.39 -15.20 -1.03
N ASP A 70 -11.55 -16.51 -1.25
CA ASP A 70 -10.70 -17.52 -0.63
C ASP A 70 -9.72 -18.12 -1.63
N TRP A 71 -8.57 -17.45 -1.79
CA TRP A 71 -7.50 -17.92 -2.67
C TRP A 71 -6.76 -19.15 -2.12
N ARG A 72 -7.02 -19.54 -0.88
CA ARG A 72 -6.41 -20.73 -0.24
C ARG A 72 -7.26 -21.99 -0.39
N ALA A 73 -8.50 -21.86 -0.85
CA ALA A 73 -9.34 -23.01 -1.20
C ALA A 73 -9.00 -23.51 -2.61
N GLU A 74 -9.02 -24.82 -2.80
CA GLU A 74 -8.91 -25.42 -4.12
C GLU A 74 -10.16 -25.12 -4.94
N LEU A 75 -9.95 -24.89 -6.24
CA LEU A 75 -11.01 -24.86 -7.24
C LEU A 75 -11.47 -26.29 -7.56
N PRO A 76 -12.65 -26.48 -8.18
CA PRO A 76 -13.14 -27.81 -8.58
C PRO A 76 -12.19 -28.61 -9.48
N ASN A 77 -11.24 -27.95 -10.14
CA ASN A 77 -10.21 -28.58 -10.97
C ASN A 77 -8.94 -29.00 -10.19
N GLY A 78 -8.97 -28.94 -8.85
CA GLY A 78 -7.85 -29.30 -7.97
C GLY A 78 -6.66 -28.32 -8.02
N LYS A 79 -6.87 -27.10 -8.53
CA LYS A 79 -5.86 -26.04 -8.56
C LYS A 79 -6.22 -24.91 -7.61
N TYR A 80 -5.20 -24.18 -7.14
CA TYR A 80 -5.43 -22.95 -6.38
C TYR A 80 -5.63 -21.75 -7.31
N PRO A 81 -6.51 -20.81 -6.93
CA PRO A 81 -6.60 -19.49 -7.56
C PRO A 81 -5.28 -18.73 -7.50
N ALA A 82 -5.11 -17.76 -8.40
CA ALA A 82 -3.98 -16.83 -8.31
C ALA A 82 -4.09 -16.00 -7.01
N PRO A 83 -3.04 -15.97 -6.16
CA PRO A 83 -3.09 -15.24 -4.91
C PRO A 83 -3.10 -13.72 -5.15
N PRO A 84 -3.69 -12.93 -4.25
CA PRO A 84 -3.47 -11.49 -4.22
C PRO A 84 -1.97 -11.15 -4.17
N LEU A 85 -1.54 -10.11 -4.88
CA LEU A 85 -0.16 -9.60 -4.84
C LEU A 85 -0.07 -8.21 -4.20
N ASN A 86 -1.20 -7.59 -3.86
CA ASN A 86 -1.29 -6.25 -3.28
C ASN A 86 -0.88 -6.15 -1.79
N GLY A 87 -0.26 -7.20 -1.23
CA GLY A 87 0.20 -7.24 0.16
C GLY A 87 -0.75 -7.96 1.13
N SER A 88 -1.97 -8.29 0.72
CA SER A 88 -2.93 -9.05 1.54
C SER A 88 -2.64 -10.56 1.62
N ALA A 89 -1.70 -11.05 0.81
CA ALA A 89 -1.25 -12.44 0.80
C ALA A 89 0.29 -12.51 0.86
N HIS A 90 0.87 -13.65 0.47
CA HIS A 90 2.24 -14.01 0.86
C HIS A 90 3.35 -13.45 -0.04
N ALA A 91 3.05 -12.60 -1.03
CA ALA A 91 4.03 -12.08 -1.99
C ALA A 91 5.23 -11.37 -1.31
N TRP A 92 4.99 -10.65 -0.20
CA TRP A 92 6.01 -9.95 0.57
C TRP A 92 6.95 -10.87 1.37
N HIS A 93 6.72 -12.18 1.39
CA HIS A 93 7.70 -13.15 1.92
C HIS A 93 8.84 -13.44 0.95
N HIS A 94 8.70 -13.06 -0.33
CA HIS A 94 9.63 -13.39 -1.40
C HIS A 94 10.49 -12.19 -1.79
N ARG A 95 11.78 -12.42 -2.05
CA ARG A 95 12.71 -11.38 -2.52
C ARG A 95 12.36 -10.95 -3.95
N LEU A 96 12.78 -9.74 -4.35
CA LEU A 96 12.57 -9.18 -5.68
C LEU A 96 13.02 -10.13 -6.79
N LYS A 97 14.19 -10.74 -6.63
CA LYS A 97 14.72 -11.74 -7.57
C LYS A 97 13.84 -12.99 -7.67
N ALA A 98 13.27 -13.44 -6.56
CA ALA A 98 12.36 -14.59 -6.57
C ALA A 98 11.04 -14.22 -7.27
N LEU A 99 10.51 -13.02 -7.02
CA LEU A 99 9.32 -12.50 -7.72
C LEU A 99 9.55 -12.40 -9.23
N ASP A 100 10.65 -11.79 -9.67
CA ASP A 100 11.06 -11.71 -11.08
C ASP A 100 11.22 -13.11 -11.70
N GLY A 101 11.86 -14.02 -10.98
CA GLY A 101 12.04 -15.41 -11.41
C GLY A 101 10.73 -16.18 -11.58
N THR A 102 9.74 -15.94 -10.71
CA THR A 102 8.39 -16.53 -10.83
C THR A 102 7.68 -15.99 -12.06
N ILE A 103 7.71 -14.68 -12.32
CA ILE A 103 7.10 -14.11 -13.53
C ILE A 103 7.82 -14.63 -14.79
N GLN A 104 9.15 -14.72 -14.75
CA GLN A 104 9.95 -15.21 -15.87
C GLN A 104 9.60 -16.66 -16.24
N ARG A 105 9.55 -17.57 -15.26
CA ARG A 105 9.38 -19.01 -15.49
C ARG A 105 7.93 -19.51 -15.42
N GLY A 106 7.02 -18.73 -14.85
CA GLY A 106 5.65 -19.16 -14.57
C GLY A 106 5.57 -20.22 -13.45
N GLY A 107 4.34 -20.58 -13.11
CA GLY A 107 4.02 -21.63 -12.15
C GLY A 107 3.74 -23.00 -12.79
N ILE A 108 3.51 -23.08 -14.10
CA ILE A 108 3.22 -24.34 -14.81
C ILE A 108 4.29 -25.42 -14.57
N PRO A 109 5.61 -25.13 -14.65
CA PRO A 109 6.64 -26.17 -14.46
C PRO A 109 6.66 -26.80 -13.06
N ILE A 110 6.01 -26.17 -12.08
CA ILE A 110 5.92 -26.65 -10.68
C ILE A 110 4.49 -27.01 -10.28
N GLY A 111 3.60 -27.27 -11.26
CA GLY A 111 2.24 -27.75 -11.03
C GLY A 111 1.17 -26.67 -10.86
N GLY A 112 1.54 -25.39 -10.94
CA GLY A 112 0.61 -24.26 -10.96
C GLY A 112 0.01 -23.99 -12.35
N THR A 113 -0.65 -22.84 -12.50
CA THR A 113 -1.35 -22.43 -13.74
C THR A 113 -0.81 -21.14 -14.35
N MET A 114 0.02 -20.39 -13.63
CA MET A 114 0.59 -19.12 -14.11
C MET A 114 1.53 -19.40 -15.30
N PRO A 115 1.32 -18.78 -16.48
CA PRO A 115 2.20 -18.97 -17.63
C PRO A 115 3.55 -18.30 -17.41
N ALA A 116 4.56 -18.73 -18.18
CA ALA A 116 5.86 -18.07 -18.23
C ALA A 116 5.78 -16.78 -19.08
N PHE A 117 6.51 -15.75 -18.66
CA PHE A 117 6.59 -14.48 -19.39
C PHE A 117 7.97 -14.17 -19.97
N LYS A 118 8.94 -15.09 -19.86
CA LYS A 118 10.31 -14.89 -20.39
C LYS A 118 10.37 -14.49 -21.87
N ASP A 119 9.44 -15.00 -22.69
CA ASP A 119 9.40 -14.76 -24.14
C ASP A 119 8.44 -13.60 -24.52
N LYS A 120 7.77 -13.01 -23.52
CA LYS A 120 6.79 -11.92 -23.71
C LYS A 120 7.22 -10.59 -23.09
N LEU A 121 7.94 -10.65 -21.96
CA LEU A 121 8.32 -9.48 -21.18
C LEU A 121 9.82 -9.47 -20.93
N THR A 122 10.45 -8.33 -21.22
CA THR A 122 11.81 -8.04 -20.78
C THR A 122 11.90 -8.05 -19.26
N ARG A 123 13.13 -8.19 -18.72
CA ARG A 123 13.33 -8.10 -17.26
C ARG A 123 12.84 -6.76 -16.70
N HIS A 124 13.04 -5.67 -17.44
CA HIS A 124 12.60 -4.35 -17.02
C HIS A 124 11.07 -4.28 -16.88
N GLU A 125 10.32 -4.79 -17.85
CA GLU A 125 8.84 -4.81 -17.77
C GLU A 125 8.33 -5.69 -16.63
N ARG A 126 8.99 -6.82 -16.35
CA ARG A 126 8.63 -7.67 -15.20
C ARG A 126 8.88 -6.95 -13.87
N LEU A 127 9.99 -6.24 -13.74
CA LEU A 127 10.24 -5.40 -12.57
C LEU A 127 9.21 -4.28 -12.44
N GLN A 128 8.82 -3.65 -13.54
CA GLN A 128 7.75 -2.63 -13.52
C GLN A 128 6.40 -3.22 -13.09
N ALA A 129 6.04 -4.42 -13.56
CA ALA A 129 4.85 -5.12 -13.06
C ALA A 129 4.93 -5.41 -11.55
N ILE A 130 6.13 -5.72 -11.03
CA ILE A 130 6.36 -5.88 -9.58
C ILE A 130 6.22 -4.55 -8.84
N ALA A 131 6.81 -3.48 -9.35
CA ALA A 131 6.66 -2.14 -8.79
C ALA A 131 5.19 -1.75 -8.67
N TYR A 132 4.39 -2.05 -9.70
CA TYR A 132 2.95 -1.79 -9.69
C TYR A 132 2.21 -2.53 -8.58
N PHE A 133 2.35 -3.85 -8.44
CA PHE A 133 1.61 -4.51 -7.36
C PHE A 133 2.16 -4.16 -5.97
N GLN A 134 3.47 -3.86 -5.87
CA GLN A 134 4.08 -3.41 -4.62
C GLN A 134 3.66 -1.98 -4.25
N SER A 135 3.16 -1.16 -5.18
CA SER A 135 2.66 0.18 -4.85
C SER A 135 1.40 0.14 -4.00
N PHE A 136 0.70 -1.00 -3.96
CA PHE A 136 -0.43 -1.23 -3.05
C PHE A 136 -0.01 -1.70 -1.66
N TRP A 137 1.27 -2.03 -1.45
CA TRP A 137 1.75 -2.45 -0.14
C TRP A 137 1.82 -1.24 0.78
N SER A 138 1.25 -1.38 1.98
CA SER A 138 1.45 -0.40 3.05
C SER A 138 2.94 -0.30 3.40
N ASP A 139 3.34 0.83 3.96
CA ASP A 139 4.73 1.03 4.37
C ASP A 139 5.18 -0.05 5.35
N ASN A 140 4.31 -0.51 6.25
CA ASN A 140 4.62 -1.61 7.18
C ASN A 140 4.95 -2.92 6.45
N ILE A 141 4.18 -3.28 5.41
CA ILE A 141 4.45 -4.49 4.62
C ILE A 141 5.75 -4.32 3.83
N TYR A 142 5.95 -3.18 3.20
CA TYR A 142 7.15 -2.91 2.42
C TYR A 142 8.41 -2.89 3.30
N GLN A 143 8.35 -2.30 4.50
CA GLN A 143 9.43 -2.32 5.48
C GLN A 143 9.72 -3.74 6.00
N ALA A 144 8.68 -4.55 6.25
CA ALA A 144 8.86 -5.95 6.60
C ALA A 144 9.55 -6.73 5.46
N TRP A 145 9.18 -6.47 4.21
CA TRP A 145 9.83 -7.05 3.03
C TRP A 145 11.31 -6.64 2.93
N LEU A 146 11.63 -5.35 3.13
CA LEU A 146 13.02 -4.88 3.16
C LEU A 146 13.84 -5.55 4.26
N LYS A 147 13.32 -5.62 5.50
CA LYS A 147 13.98 -6.30 6.63
C LYS A 147 14.26 -7.77 6.36
N ARG A 148 13.42 -8.44 5.58
CA ARG A 148 13.59 -9.83 5.14
C ARG A 148 14.56 -9.98 3.95
N GLY A 149 15.19 -8.89 3.51
CA GLY A 149 16.12 -8.89 2.41
C GLY A 149 15.43 -8.84 1.05
N GLY A 150 14.32 -8.12 0.94
CA GLY A 150 13.56 -7.96 -0.30
C GLY A 150 14.42 -7.62 -1.53
N LEU A 151 15.44 -6.78 -1.35
CA LEU A 151 16.36 -6.36 -2.40
C LEU A 151 17.66 -7.18 -2.47
N LYS A 152 17.86 -8.16 -1.58
CA LYS A 152 19.06 -8.99 -1.60
C LYS A 152 19.09 -9.85 -2.87
N PRO A 153 20.27 -10.03 -3.49
CA PRO A 153 20.44 -10.82 -4.71
C PRO A 153 20.21 -12.32 -4.51
#